data_AF-A0A7K0NA45-F1
#
_entry.id   AF-A0A7K0NA45-F1
#
_cell.length_a   1.000
_cell.length_b   1.000
_cell.length_c   1.000
_cell.angle_alpha   90.00
_cell.angle_beta   90.00
_cell.angle_gamma   90.00
#
_symmetry.space_group_name_H-M   'P 1'
#
loop_
_entity.id
_entity.type
_entity.pdbx_description
1 polymer ?
#
loop_
_entity_poly.entity_id
_entity_poly.type
_entity_poly.pdbx_seq_one_letter_code
_entity_poly.pdbx_strand_id
1 'polypeptide(L)'
;VCVDSARDERQAKLVAKSIVNSPLVKTAVHGADPNWGRVAMAVGKCSDESDIDESQVVIRFGTQEVYPTFVDASGLDALSKYMHNDTVRIHVTLHTGNAESTVWGCDLTDGYVRINADYTT
;
A
#
# COMPACT_ATOMS: atom_id res chain seq x y z
N VAL A 1 0.34 -4.98 -4.78
CA VAL A 1 0.24 -4.99 -3.29
C VAL A 1 0.23 -6.43 -2.84
N CYS A 2 1.16 -6.80 -1.97
CA CYS A 2 1.22 -8.12 -1.33
C CYS A 2 0.91 -7.96 0.15
N VAL A 3 0.04 -8.81 0.69
CA VAL A 3 -0.23 -8.89 2.12
C VAL A 3 0.01 -10.32 2.58
N ASP A 4 0.88 -10.50 3.57
CA ASP A 4 1.24 -11.81 4.13
C ASP A 4 1.02 -11.88 5.65
N SER A 5 1.21 -13.09 6.18
CA SER A 5 0.98 -13.45 7.59
C SER A 5 -0.42 -13.06 8.09
N ALA A 6 -1.43 -13.20 7.24
CA ALA A 6 -2.83 -12.98 7.60
C ALA A 6 -3.45 -14.24 8.21
N ARG A 7 -4.52 -14.08 8.99
CA ARG A 7 -5.30 -15.18 9.58
C ARG A 7 -5.80 -16.15 8.51
N ASP A 8 -6.31 -15.61 7.41
CA ASP A 8 -6.85 -16.34 6.27
C ASP A 8 -6.67 -15.55 4.95
N GLU A 9 -6.84 -16.21 3.81
CA GLU A 9 -6.67 -15.58 2.48
C GLU A 9 -7.68 -14.43 2.26
N ARG A 10 -8.88 -14.53 2.85
CA ARG A 10 -9.91 -13.49 2.75
C ARG A 10 -9.41 -12.18 3.39
N GLN A 11 -8.84 -12.25 4.60
CA GLN A 11 -8.26 -11.11 5.30
C GLN A 11 -7.10 -10.51 4.50
N ALA A 12 -6.15 -11.34 4.03
CA ALA A 12 -5.03 -10.88 3.21
C ALA A 12 -5.52 -10.10 1.98
N LYS A 13 -6.48 -10.68 1.24
CA LYS A 13 -7.04 -10.08 0.03
C LYS A 13 -7.83 -8.81 0.33
N LEU A 14 -8.59 -8.79 1.43
CA LEU A 14 -9.37 -7.64 1.87
C LEU A 14 -8.46 -6.44 2.17
N VAL A 15 -7.40 -6.64 2.97
CA VAL A 15 -6.43 -5.59 3.28
C VAL A 15 -5.70 -5.13 2.02
N ALA A 16 -5.26 -6.09 1.18
CA ALA A 16 -4.57 -5.77 -0.07
C ALA A 16 -5.47 -4.92 -1.00
N LYS A 17 -6.76 -5.24 -1.09
CA LYS A 17 -7.75 -4.46 -1.85
C LYS A 17 -8.02 -3.10 -1.23
N SER A 18 -8.07 -2.99 0.09
CA SER A 18 -8.23 -1.70 0.78
C SER A 18 -7.08 -0.73 0.46
N ILE A 19 -5.84 -1.25 0.42
CA ILE A 19 -4.63 -0.49 0.06
C ILE A 19 -4.67 -0.09 -1.41
N VAL A 20 -4.83 -1.05 -2.34
CA VAL A 20 -4.74 -0.77 -3.79
C VAL A 20 -5.85 0.15 -4.30
N ASN A 21 -7.02 0.14 -3.63
CA ASN A 21 -8.16 0.99 -3.99
C ASN A 21 -8.16 2.34 -3.26
N SER A 22 -7.20 2.61 -2.37
CA SER A 22 -7.11 3.89 -1.67
C SER A 22 -6.64 5.02 -2.60
N PRO A 23 -7.44 6.05 -2.87
CA PRO A 23 -7.02 7.17 -3.73
C PRO A 23 -5.77 7.89 -3.21
N LEU A 24 -5.62 7.97 -1.88
CA LEU A 24 -4.44 8.56 -1.25
C LEU A 24 -3.19 7.72 -1.50
N VAL A 25 -3.29 6.40 -1.43
CA VAL A 25 -2.15 5.52 -1.79
C VAL A 25 -1.85 5.63 -3.28
N LYS A 26 -2.89 5.59 -4.14
CA LYS A 26 -2.72 5.68 -5.60
C LYS A 26 -2.06 6.99 -6.04
N THR A 27 -2.41 8.12 -5.41
CA THR A 27 -1.77 9.42 -5.68
C THR A 27 -0.37 9.55 -5.09
N ALA A 28 -0.08 8.91 -3.95
CA ALA A 28 1.28 8.85 -3.41
C ALA A 28 2.21 8.06 -4.34
N VAL A 29 1.73 6.95 -4.90
CA VAL A 29 2.45 6.19 -5.94
C VAL A 29 2.66 7.05 -7.19
N HIS A 30 1.63 7.78 -7.65
CA HIS A 30 1.75 8.67 -8.81
C HIS A 30 2.84 9.74 -8.62
N GLY A 31 2.89 10.35 -7.43
CA GLY A 31 3.87 11.40 -7.10
C GLY A 31 5.24 10.89 -6.65
N ALA A 32 5.47 9.57 -6.67
CA ALA A 32 6.66 8.93 -6.09
C ALA A 32 6.98 9.39 -4.65
N ASP A 33 5.93 9.62 -3.86
CA ASP A 33 5.98 10.03 -2.45
C ASP A 33 5.89 8.79 -1.55
N PRO A 34 6.96 8.40 -0.82
CA PRO A 34 6.98 7.20 0.03
C PRO A 34 6.20 7.36 1.34
N ASN A 35 4.95 7.80 1.22
CA ASN A 35 4.05 8.09 2.31
C ASN A 35 3.38 6.82 2.86
N TRP A 36 4.12 6.08 3.67
CA TRP A 36 3.65 4.86 4.32
C TRP A 36 2.46 5.10 5.26
N GLY A 37 2.30 6.31 5.81
CA GLY A 37 1.15 6.67 6.64
C GLY A 37 -0.18 6.51 5.91
N ARG A 38 -0.22 6.76 4.59
CA ARG A 38 -1.41 6.49 3.75
C ARG A 38 -1.68 4.99 3.57
N VAL A 39 -0.63 4.16 3.59
CA VAL A 39 -0.77 2.69 3.58
C VAL A 39 -1.29 2.20 4.93
N ALA A 40 -0.74 2.69 6.04
CA ALA A 40 -1.21 2.39 7.39
C ALA A 40 -2.69 2.77 7.58
N MET A 41 -3.08 3.97 7.14
CA MET A 41 -4.49 4.38 7.12
C MET A 41 -5.35 3.41 6.31
N ALA A 42 -4.86 2.95 5.15
CA ALA A 42 -5.62 2.02 4.32
C ALA A 42 -5.75 0.62 4.93
N VAL A 43 -4.76 0.15 5.68
CA VAL A 43 -4.88 -1.05 6.52
C VAL A 43 -5.96 -0.83 7.58
N GLY A 44 -5.89 0.30 8.30
CA GLY A 44 -6.85 0.66 9.36
C GLY A 44 -8.30 0.86 8.90
N LYS A 45 -8.56 1.07 7.61
CA LYS A 45 -9.94 1.05 7.05
C LYS A 45 -10.64 -0.30 7.21
N CYS A 46 -9.89 -1.38 7.45
CA CYS A 46 -10.43 -2.72 7.66
C CYS A 46 -10.88 -2.91 9.11
N SER A 47 -11.73 -2.00 9.61
CA SER A 47 -12.09 -1.90 11.03
C SER A 47 -12.75 -3.15 11.62
N ASP A 48 -13.34 -4.00 10.78
CA ASP A 48 -13.98 -5.25 11.19
C ASP A 48 -12.97 -6.39 11.42
N GLU A 49 -11.71 -6.23 10.98
CA GLU A 49 -10.61 -7.17 11.23
C GLU A 49 -9.90 -6.80 12.55
N SER A 50 -10.58 -7.00 13.68
CA SER A 50 -10.14 -6.58 15.02
C SER A 50 -8.86 -7.28 15.53
N ASP A 51 -8.43 -8.35 14.87
CA ASP A 51 -7.20 -9.08 15.17
C ASP A 51 -5.94 -8.43 14.58
N ILE A 52 -6.10 -7.42 13.71
CA ILE A 52 -4.96 -6.64 13.20
C ILE A 52 -4.47 -5.69 14.29
N ASP A 53 -3.32 -6.02 14.88
CA ASP A 53 -2.60 -5.18 15.84
C ASP A 53 -1.63 -4.24 15.10
N GLU A 54 -1.86 -2.93 15.19
CA GLU A 54 -1.00 -1.92 14.56
C GLU A 54 0.48 -2.05 14.96
N SER A 55 0.76 -2.45 16.20
CA SER A 55 2.14 -2.61 16.70
C SER A 55 2.88 -3.78 16.06
N GLN A 56 2.15 -4.72 15.45
CA GLN A 56 2.69 -5.88 14.76
C GLN A 56 2.72 -5.69 13.23
N VAL A 57 2.03 -4.68 12.70
CA VAL A 57 2.01 -4.44 11.26
C VAL A 57 3.39 -4.02 10.79
N VAL A 58 3.82 -4.56 9.65
CA VAL A 58 5.06 -4.15 9.00
C VAL A 58 4.75 -3.71 7.58
N ILE A 59 5.22 -2.53 7.19
CA ILE A 59 4.99 -1.94 5.85
C ILE A 59 6.32 -1.79 5.14
N ARG A 60 6.35 -2.20 3.87
CA ARG A 60 7.52 -2.11 2.99
C ARG A 60 7.14 -1.57 1.63
N PHE A 61 8.05 -0.76 1.05
CA PHE A 61 8.05 -0.43 -0.37
C PHE A 61 9.23 -1.16 -1.02
N GLY A 62 8.95 -2.00 -2.01
CA GLY A 62 9.93 -2.95 -2.52
C GLY A 62 10.36 -3.90 -1.41
N THR A 63 11.64 -3.86 -1.06
CA THR A 63 12.24 -4.61 0.05
C THR A 63 12.52 -3.74 1.29
N GLN A 64 12.37 -2.42 1.18
CA GLN A 64 12.71 -1.49 2.25
C GLN A 64 11.54 -1.37 3.22
N GLU A 65 11.79 -1.66 4.49
CA GLU A 65 10.84 -1.45 5.58
C GLU A 65 10.76 0.03 5.96
N VAL A 66 9.53 0.50 6.17
CA VAL A 66 9.19 1.91 6.45
C VAL A 66 8.29 2.08 7.68
N TYR A 67 7.77 0.97 8.20
CA TYR A 67 7.04 0.90 9.46
C TYR A 67 7.22 -0.50 10.05
N PRO A 68 7.54 -0.64 11.35
CA PRO A 68 7.70 0.43 12.34
C PRO A 68 9.09 1.12 12.28
N THR A 69 10.00 0.65 11.44
CA THR A 69 11.35 1.20 11.31
C THR A 69 11.35 2.65 10.82
N PHE A 70 12.07 3.52 11.54
CA PHE A 70 12.29 4.90 11.12
C PHE A 70 13.21 4.95 9.90
N VAL A 71 12.81 5.74 8.90
CA VAL A 71 13.60 5.99 7.69
C VAL A 71 14.04 7.45 7.70
N ASP A 72 15.35 7.66 7.61
CA ASP A 72 15.91 9.00 7.54
C ASP A 72 15.73 9.64 6.15
N ALA A 73 16.17 10.90 6.00
CA ALA A 73 16.06 11.63 4.74
C ALA A 73 16.73 10.91 3.56
N SER A 74 17.82 10.19 3.78
CA SER A 74 18.53 9.47 2.72
C SER A 74 17.75 8.23 2.25
N GLY A 75 17.13 7.51 3.20
CA GLY A 75 16.26 6.39 2.89
C GLY A 75 14.98 6.82 2.18
N LEU A 76 14.42 7.99 2.54
CA LEU A 76 13.27 8.57 1.85
C LEU A 76 13.60 8.96 0.39
N ASP A 77 14.77 9.53 0.13
CA ASP A 77 15.24 9.82 -1.24
C ASP A 77 15.42 8.53 -2.06
N ALA A 78 16.01 7.49 -1.47
CA ALA A 78 16.16 6.19 -2.12
C ALA A 78 14.80 5.53 -2.44
N LEU A 79 13.84 5.65 -1.53
CA LEU A 79 12.47 5.16 -1.71
C LEU A 79 11.72 5.93 -2.81
N SER A 80 11.84 7.26 -2.85
CA SER A 80 11.25 8.08 -3.91
C SER A 80 11.80 7.67 -5.27
N LYS A 81 13.12 7.48 -5.39
CA LYS A 81 13.75 6.93 -6.61
C LYS A 81 13.22 5.55 -6.98
N TYR A 82 13.01 4.66 -6.00
CA TYR A 82 12.39 3.35 -6.23
C TYR A 82 10.95 3.48 -6.76
N MET A 83 10.17 4.44 -6.23
CA MET A 83 8.78 4.63 -6.61
C MET A 83 8.60 5.23 -8.02
N HIS A 84 9.66 5.77 -8.62
CA HIS A 84 9.66 6.19 -10.02
C HIS A 84 9.75 5.03 -11.03
N ASN A 85 9.96 3.79 -10.58
CA ASN A 85 9.94 2.63 -11.46
C ASN A 85 8.54 2.32 -11.99
N ASP A 86 8.47 1.67 -13.15
CA ASP A 86 7.21 1.24 -13.79
C ASP A 86 6.32 0.36 -12.90
N THR A 87 6.91 -0.28 -11.89
CA THR A 87 6.18 -1.15 -10.96
C THR A 87 6.63 -0.91 -9.53
N VAL A 88 5.67 -0.55 -8.68
CA VAL A 88 5.87 -0.35 -7.24
C VAL A 88 5.23 -1.50 -6.46
N ARG A 89 6.04 -2.21 -5.68
CA ARG A 89 5.57 -3.23 -4.74
C ARG A 89 5.33 -2.58 -3.39
N ILE A 90 4.10 -2.59 -2.93
CA ILE A 90 3.75 -2.36 -1.51
C ILE A 90 3.57 -3.74 -0.87
N HIS A 91 4.26 -4.00 0.23
CA HIS A 91 4.20 -5.27 0.96
C HIS A 91 3.88 -5.00 2.43
N VAL A 92 2.81 -5.62 2.93
CA VAL A 92 2.36 -5.50 4.32
C VAL A 92 2.32 -6.86 4.99
N THR A 93 2.88 -6.97 6.18
CA THR A 93 2.81 -8.17 7.04
C THR A 93 1.89 -7.90 8.21
N LEU A 94 0.89 -8.76 8.45
CA LEU A 94 -0.12 -8.56 9.49
C LEU A 94 0.17 -9.31 10.81
N HIS A 95 0.93 -10.40 10.77
CA HIS A 95 1.20 -11.28 11.93
C HIS A 95 -0.05 -11.83 12.66
N THR A 96 -1.13 -12.06 11.92
CA THR A 96 -2.38 -12.67 12.42
C THR A 96 -2.53 -14.15 12.03
N GLY A 97 -1.67 -14.67 11.14
CA GLY A 97 -1.64 -16.06 10.70
C GLY A 97 -0.56 -16.34 9.65
N ASN A 98 -0.81 -17.26 8.72
CA ASN A 98 0.15 -17.72 7.71
C ASN A 98 -0.35 -17.58 6.26
N ALA A 99 -1.51 -16.97 6.04
CA ALA A 99 -2.07 -16.79 4.71
C ALA A 99 -1.49 -15.54 4.03
N GLU A 100 -1.46 -15.54 2.70
CA GLU A 100 -1.02 -14.41 1.89
C GLU A 100 -1.94 -14.18 0.68
N SER A 101 -1.95 -12.95 0.17
CA SER A 101 -2.63 -12.61 -1.08
C SER A 101 -1.93 -11.43 -1.76
N THR A 102 -1.82 -11.51 -3.08
CA THR A 102 -1.33 -10.41 -3.92
C THR A 102 -2.44 -9.88 -4.83
N VAL A 103 -2.57 -8.55 -4.89
CA VAL A 103 -3.49 -7.85 -5.79
C VAL A 103 -2.76 -6.77 -6.59
N TRP A 104 -3.32 -6.49 -7.77
CA TRP A 104 -2.78 -5.52 -8.73
C TRP A 104 -3.69 -4.32 -8.89
N GLY A 105 -3.08 -3.22 -9.30
CA GLY A 105 -3.73 -1.95 -9.63
C GLY A 105 -2.70 -1.00 -10.23
N CYS A 106 -3.08 0.27 -10.32
CA CYS A 106 -2.24 1.35 -10.85
C CYS A 106 -2.26 2.55 -9.90
N ASP A 107 -1.48 3.56 -10.22
CA ASP A 107 -1.55 4.88 -9.60
C ASP A 107 -2.86 5.63 -9.99
N LEU A 108 -3.04 6.85 -9.49
CA LEU A 108 -4.15 7.74 -9.87
C LEU A 108 -3.55 9.03 -10.40
N THR A 109 -3.72 9.25 -11.70
CA THR A 109 -3.10 10.38 -12.42
C THR A 109 -4.14 11.42 -12.79
N ASP A 110 -3.69 12.64 -13.10
CA ASP A 110 -4.55 13.66 -13.70
C ASP A 110 -5.13 13.21 -15.05
N GLY A 111 -4.41 12.33 -15.76
CA GLY A 111 -4.88 11.73 -17.02
C GLY A 111 -6.13 10.87 -16.83
N TYR A 112 -6.22 10.12 -15.73
CA TYR A 112 -7.43 9.35 -15.40
C TYR A 112 -8.65 10.26 -15.26
N VAL A 113 -8.49 11.38 -14.55
CA VAL A 113 -9.57 12.37 -14.37
C VAL A 113 -9.97 12.95 -15.72
N ARG A 114 -9.00 13.41 -16.53
CA ARG A 114 -9.23 14.01 -17.84
C ARG A 114 -10.00 13.08 -18.79
N ILE A 115 -9.58 11.82 -18.89
CA ILE A 115 -10.19 10.83 -19.79
C ILE A 115 -11.66 10.57 -19.41
N ASN A 116 -11.98 10.52 -18.12
CA ASN A 116 -13.33 10.17 -17.64
C ASN A 116 -14.23 11.38 -17.37
N ALA A 117 -13.70 12.61 -17.43
CA ALA A 117 -14.47 13.84 -17.27
C ALA A 117 -14.78 14.52 -18.62
N ASP A 118 -13.81 14.52 -19.55
CA ASP A 118 -13.91 15.26 -20.81
C ASP A 118 -14.59 14.45 -21.94
N TYR A 119 -14.68 13.13 -21.78
CA TYR A 119 -15.25 12.22 -22.76
C TYR A 119 -16.38 11.38 -22.14
N THR A 120 -17.41 11.08 -22.93
CA THR A 120 -18.36 10.03 -22.58
C THR A 120 -17.77 8.68 -22.94
N THR A 121 -17.53 7.86 -21.93
CA THR A 121 -16.98 6.49 -22.04
C THR A 121 -18.00 5.43 -21.64
#